data_AF-K9BLH1-F1
#
_entry.id   AF-K9BLH1-F1
#
_cell.length_a   1.000
_cell.length_b   1.000
_cell.length_c   1.000
_cell.angle_alpha   90.00
_cell.angle_beta   90.00
_cell.angle_gamma   90.00
#
_symmetry.space_group_name_H-M   'P 1'
#
loop_
_entity.id
_entity.type
_entity.pdbx_description
1 polymer ?
#
loop_
_entity_poly.entity_id
_entity_poly.type
_entity_poly.pdbx_seq_one_letter_code
_entity_poly.pdbx_strand_id
1 'polypeptide(L)'
;MKFSSHTYNARTESVADKPSFRHAWKYSKFCLVPVQEFYEPKYINGKPHWYTIKRKDDQPFTVAGIYDDAVINGNKVRSFSMLTINSDHHPFMKQFHAPKDEKRSIIVIPEQYRKDWLTADHEHAHEYFFQMPDEFVTFPRDEQKQNVLF
;
A
#
# COMPACT_ATOMS: atom_id res chain seq x y z
N MET A 1 -5.11 1.76 23.54
CA MET A 1 -4.79 0.58 22.70
C MET A 1 -3.67 0.96 21.73
N LYS A 2 -2.53 0.27 21.79
CA LYS A 2 -1.28 0.63 21.09
C LYS A 2 -0.96 -0.30 19.91
N PHE A 3 -2.00 -0.82 19.24
CA PHE A 3 -1.87 -1.75 18.10
C PHE A 3 -2.24 -1.13 16.74
N SER A 4 -2.89 0.04 16.72
CA SER A 4 -3.33 0.68 15.47
C SER A 4 -2.22 1.44 14.73
N SER A 5 -1.17 1.93 15.42
CA SER A 5 -0.17 2.80 14.80
C SER A 5 0.77 2.12 13.80
N HIS A 6 0.74 0.79 13.68
CA HIS A 6 1.67 0.01 12.83
C HIS A 6 0.98 -1.02 11.93
N THR A 7 -0.33 -0.93 11.73
CA THR A 7 -1.13 -1.92 10.97
C THR A 7 -1.74 -1.34 9.69
N TYR A 8 -1.33 -0.13 9.27
CA TYR A 8 -1.75 0.42 7.97
C TYR A 8 -1.27 -0.45 6.79
N ASN A 9 -0.07 -1.02 6.92
CA ASN A 9 0.55 -1.87 5.91
C ASN A 9 0.87 -3.26 6.47
N ALA A 10 0.63 -4.29 5.65
CA ALA A 10 1.02 -5.66 5.91
C ALA A 10 2.08 -6.10 4.89
N ARG A 11 3.16 -6.72 5.37
CA ARG A 11 4.21 -7.27 4.51
C ARG A 11 3.78 -8.65 4.02
N THR A 12 3.74 -8.86 2.71
CA THR A 12 3.32 -10.13 2.11
C THR A 12 4.14 -11.32 2.59
N GLU A 13 5.42 -11.12 2.93
CA GLU A 13 6.33 -12.17 3.41
C GLU A 13 5.98 -12.69 4.81
N SER A 14 5.16 -11.96 5.59
CA SER A 14 4.81 -12.33 6.98
C SER A 14 3.32 -12.20 7.31
N VAL A 15 2.50 -11.87 6.30
CA VAL A 15 1.06 -11.63 6.47
C VAL A 15 0.33 -12.86 7.01
N ALA A 16 0.80 -14.06 6.66
CA ALA A 16 0.25 -15.33 7.12
C ALA A 16 0.58 -15.65 8.59
N ASP A 17 1.64 -15.07 9.14
CA ASP A 17 2.15 -15.42 10.48
C ASP A 17 1.78 -14.38 11.54
N LYS A 18 1.73 -13.10 11.16
CA LYS A 18 1.55 -12.00 12.11
C LYS A 18 0.15 -12.04 12.73
N PRO A 19 0.01 -11.99 14.08
CA PRO A 19 -1.29 -12.06 14.74
C PRO A 19 -2.32 -11.04 14.24
N SER A 20 -1.88 -9.85 13.85
CA SER A 20 -2.73 -8.79 13.31
C SER A 20 -3.33 -9.07 11.93
N PHE A 21 -2.75 -10.00 11.16
CA PHE A 21 -3.08 -10.19 9.74
C PHE A 21 -3.46 -11.63 9.39
N ARG A 22 -2.91 -12.62 10.12
CA ARG A 22 -3.03 -14.05 9.80
C ARG A 22 -4.47 -14.54 9.64
N HIS A 23 -5.41 -13.94 10.38
CA HIS A 23 -6.83 -14.31 10.29
C HIS A 23 -7.45 -13.82 8.98
N ALA A 24 -7.29 -12.53 8.66
CA ALA A 24 -7.74 -11.96 7.39
C ALA A 24 -7.10 -12.67 6.19
N TRP A 25 -5.81 -12.98 6.28
CA TRP A 25 -5.09 -13.73 5.24
C TRP A 25 -5.65 -15.15 5.06
N LYS A 26 -5.72 -15.94 6.14
CA LYS A 26 -6.21 -17.34 6.09
C LYS A 26 -7.61 -17.49 5.50
N TYR A 27 -8.47 -16.49 5.69
CA TYR A 27 -9.84 -16.50 5.18
C TYR A 27 -10.03 -15.66 3.92
N SER A 28 -8.93 -15.36 3.21
CA SER A 28 -8.95 -14.68 1.90
C SER A 28 -9.79 -13.40 1.92
N LYS A 29 -9.72 -12.64 3.02
CA LYS A 29 -10.46 -11.39 3.21
C LYS A 29 -9.81 -10.26 2.42
N PHE A 30 -9.78 -10.38 1.11
CA PHE A 30 -9.17 -9.43 0.21
C PHE A 30 -10.09 -8.26 -0.10
N CYS A 31 -9.49 -7.08 -0.25
CA CYS A 31 -10.18 -5.87 -0.67
C CYS A 31 -9.30 -5.06 -1.64
N LEU A 32 -9.96 -4.16 -2.37
CA LEU A 32 -9.29 -3.15 -3.20
C LEU A 32 -9.42 -1.80 -2.48
N VAL A 33 -8.29 -1.14 -2.27
CA VAL A 33 -8.25 0.21 -1.70
C VAL A 33 -8.12 1.20 -2.86
N PRO A 34 -9.15 2.01 -3.18
CA PRO A 34 -9.05 3.03 -4.21
C PRO A 34 -8.14 4.17 -3.72
N VAL A 35 -7.21 4.58 -4.58
CA VAL A 35 -6.20 5.61 -4.29
C VAL A 35 -6.10 6.55 -5.47
N GLN A 36 -6.06 7.86 -5.20
CA GLN A 36 -5.75 8.88 -6.20
C GLN A 36 -4.23 9.12 -6.28
N GLU A 37 -3.64 9.29 -5.11
CA GLU A 37 -2.20 9.50 -4.93
C GLU A 37 -1.80 9.00 -3.53
N PHE A 38 -0.53 8.71 -3.35
CA PHE A 38 0.06 8.37 -2.05
C PHE A 38 1.36 9.13 -1.86
N TYR A 39 1.85 9.16 -0.62
CA TYR A 39 3.03 9.95 -0.26
C TYR A 39 4.11 9.07 0.32
N GLU A 40 5.33 9.27 -0.15
CA GLU A 40 6.50 8.57 0.36
C GLU A 40 7.63 9.56 0.64
N PRO A 41 8.40 9.37 1.73
CA PRO A 41 9.54 10.22 2.01
C PRO A 41 10.71 9.81 1.12
N LYS A 42 11.32 10.78 0.46
CA LYS A 42 12.62 10.66 -0.20
C LYS A 42 13.67 11.38 0.64
N TYR A 43 14.77 10.70 0.96
CA TYR A 43 15.83 11.30 1.78
C TYR A 43 16.85 12.01 0.91
N ILE A 44 16.98 13.32 1.08
CA ILE A 44 17.91 14.19 0.35
C ILE A 44 18.79 14.87 1.40
N ASN A 45 20.11 14.76 1.25
CA ASN A 45 21.09 15.29 2.22
C ASN A 45 20.79 14.91 3.68
N GLY A 46 20.34 13.66 3.89
CA GLY A 46 20.03 13.11 5.21
C GLY A 46 18.69 13.55 5.82
N LYS A 47 17.89 14.36 5.12
CA LYS A 47 16.58 14.84 5.61
C LYS A 47 15.43 14.24 4.79
N PRO A 48 14.28 13.94 5.42
CA PRO A 48 13.11 13.47 4.70
C PRO A 48 12.42 14.62 3.95
N HIS A 49 12.15 14.41 2.66
CA HIS A 49 11.30 15.26 1.84
C HIS A 49 10.12 14.42 1.37
N TRP A 50 8.89 14.88 1.61
CA TRP A 50 7.70 14.13 1.21
C TRP A 50 7.41 14.36 -0.27
N TYR A 51 7.24 13.27 -1.00
CA TYR A 51 6.88 13.27 -2.41
C TYR A 51 5.51 12.67 -2.61
N THR A 52 4.74 13.26 -3.51
CA THR A 52 3.50 12.67 -4.02
C THR A 52 3.85 11.67 -5.11
N ILE A 53 3.14 10.54 -5.14
CA ILE A 53 3.20 9.54 -6.21
C ILE A 53 1.77 9.30 -6.70
N LYS A 54 1.56 9.45 -8.00
CA LYS A 54 0.25 9.26 -8.65
C LYS A 54 0.42 8.74 -10.08
N ARG A 55 -0.68 8.30 -10.70
CA ARG A 55 -0.66 7.91 -12.11
C ARG A 55 -0.41 9.11 -13.02
N LYS A 56 0.31 8.87 -14.13
CA LYS A 56 0.61 9.85 -15.19
C LYS A 56 -0.65 10.43 -15.82
N ASP A 57 -1.71 9.63 -15.91
CA ASP A 57 -3.00 9.99 -16.50
C ASP A 57 -4.01 10.59 -15.51
N ASP A 58 -3.60 10.82 -14.26
CA ASP A 58 -4.41 11.35 -13.16
C ASP A 58 -5.67 10.52 -12.82
N GLN A 59 -5.76 9.28 -13.30
CA GLN A 59 -6.85 8.38 -12.93
C GLN A 59 -6.60 7.73 -11.57
N PRO A 60 -7.66 7.40 -10.81
CA PRO A 60 -7.50 6.58 -9.62
C PRO A 60 -7.02 5.17 -9.97
N PHE A 61 -6.47 4.49 -8.98
CA PHE A 61 -6.03 3.11 -9.08
C PHE A 61 -6.39 2.34 -7.80
N THR A 62 -6.18 1.03 -7.82
CA THR A 62 -6.55 0.14 -6.73
C THR A 62 -5.34 -0.55 -6.15
N VAL A 63 -5.23 -0.56 -4.83
CA VAL A 63 -4.17 -1.24 -4.09
C VAL A 63 -4.71 -2.52 -3.47
N ALA A 64 -3.91 -3.58 -3.51
CA ALA A 64 -4.22 -4.84 -2.85
C ALA A 64 -4.27 -4.65 -1.33
N GLY A 65 -5.36 -5.06 -0.68
CA GLY A 65 -5.52 -4.99 0.76
C GLY A 65 -6.16 -6.24 1.34
N ILE A 66 -6.04 -6.36 2.65
CA ILE A 66 -6.80 -7.31 3.47
C ILE A 66 -7.69 -6.55 4.43
N TYR A 67 -8.84 -7.11 4.79
CA TYR A 67 -9.73 -6.54 5.80
C TYR A 67 -10.06 -7.54 6.90
N ASP A 68 -10.39 -7.04 8.08
CA ASP A 68 -10.95 -7.86 9.15
C ASP A 68 -12.03 -7.10 9.94
N ASP A 69 -12.82 -7.87 10.67
CA ASP A 69 -13.87 -7.39 11.55
C ASP A 69 -13.49 -7.68 13.00
N ALA A 70 -13.53 -6.66 13.86
CA ALA A 70 -13.28 -6.80 15.28
C ALA A 70 -14.41 -6.17 16.09
N VAL A 71 -14.57 -6.60 17.34
CA VAL A 71 -15.43 -5.91 18.32
C VAL A 71 -14.53 -5.13 19.27
N ILE A 72 -14.65 -3.80 19.25
CA ILE A 72 -13.86 -2.88 20.09
C ILE A 72 -14.84 -2.08 20.93
N ASN A 73 -14.74 -2.21 22.25
CA ASN A 73 -15.65 -1.56 23.22
C ASN A 73 -17.14 -1.81 22.89
N GLY A 74 -17.48 -3.04 22.51
CA GLY A 74 -18.84 -3.45 22.13
C GLY A 74 -19.27 -3.05 20.71
N ASN A 75 -18.47 -2.27 19.98
CA ASN A 75 -18.78 -1.85 18.61
C ASN A 75 -18.10 -2.74 17.58
N LYS A 76 -18.83 -3.15 16.55
CA LYS A 76 -18.24 -3.79 15.37
C LYS A 76 -17.45 -2.74 14.58
N VAL A 77 -16.17 -3.02 14.38
CA VAL A 77 -15.24 -2.19 13.62
C VAL A 77 -14.67 -3.04 12.50
N ARG A 78 -14.83 -2.58 11.26
CA ARG A 78 -14.13 -3.12 10.10
C ARG A 78 -12.89 -2.27 9.84
N SER A 79 -11.74 -2.92 9.73
CA SER A 79 -10.46 -2.28 9.41
C SER A 79 -9.79 -2.99 8.24
N PHE A 80 -8.86 -2.31 7.59
CA PHE A 80 -8.07 -2.87 6.51
C PHE A 80 -6.59 -2.51 6.64
N SER A 81 -5.75 -3.28 5.94
CA SER A 81 -4.33 -3.02 5.76
C SER A 81 -3.98 -3.16 4.28
N MET A 82 -3.15 -2.28 3.75
CA MET A 82 -2.60 -2.42 2.39
C MET A 82 -1.48 -3.45 2.39
N LEU A 83 -1.45 -4.33 1.39
CA LEU A 83 -0.34 -5.26 1.21
C LEU A 83 0.83 -4.53 0.54
N THR A 84 2.03 -4.87 1.01
CA THR A 84 3.28 -4.32 0.48
C THR A 84 4.24 -5.44 0.14
N ILE A 85 5.10 -5.19 -0.85
CA ILE A 85 6.19 -6.07 -1.28
C ILE A 85 7.54 -5.35 -1.15
N ASN A 86 8.64 -6.11 -1.10
CA ASN A 86 9.98 -5.55 -1.18
C ASN A 86 10.17 -4.80 -2.51
N SER A 87 10.86 -3.66 -2.46
CA SER A 87 11.12 -2.82 -3.63
C SER A 87 12.56 -2.33 -3.71
N ASP A 88 13.51 -3.02 -3.07
CA ASP A 88 14.93 -2.62 -3.04
C ASP A 88 15.53 -2.53 -4.46
N HIS A 89 15.05 -3.40 -5.36
CA HIS A 89 15.47 -3.45 -6.76
C HIS A 89 14.51 -2.75 -7.73
N HIS A 90 13.39 -2.19 -7.27
CA HIS A 90 12.42 -1.54 -8.14
C HIS A 90 12.96 -0.20 -8.68
N PRO A 91 13.04 0.04 -9.99
CA PRO A 91 13.69 1.23 -10.56
C PRO A 91 13.10 2.55 -10.05
N PHE A 92 11.78 2.60 -9.84
CA PHE A 92 11.10 3.80 -9.37
C PHE A 92 10.93 3.87 -7.84
N MET A 93 10.70 2.75 -7.15
CA MET A 93 10.28 2.78 -5.73
C MET A 93 11.47 2.72 -4.78
N LYS A 94 12.62 2.22 -5.22
CA LYS A 94 13.87 2.16 -4.43
C LYS A 94 14.37 3.53 -3.96
N GLN A 95 13.91 4.62 -4.58
CA GLN A 95 14.34 5.98 -4.26
C GLN A 95 13.67 6.56 -2.99
N PHE A 96 12.61 5.91 -2.49
CA PHE A 96 11.85 6.36 -1.32
C PHE A 96 12.26 5.61 -0.05
N HIS A 97 11.65 5.93 1.10
CA HIS A 97 12.02 5.45 2.44
C HIS A 97 13.39 5.94 2.94
N ALA A 98 13.65 5.81 4.25
CA ALA A 98 14.96 6.14 4.80
C ALA A 98 16.07 5.24 4.22
N PRO A 99 17.33 5.72 4.09
CA PRO A 99 18.39 4.95 3.42
C PRO A 99 18.71 3.58 4.03
N LYS A 100 18.47 3.40 5.33
CA LYS A 100 18.73 2.14 6.06
C LYS A 100 17.50 1.24 6.17
N ASP A 101 16.34 1.73 5.75
CA ASP A 101 15.11 0.97 5.79
C ASP A 101 15.00 0.13 4.52
N GLU A 102 14.51 -1.10 4.68
CA GLU A 102 14.05 -1.92 3.57
C GLU A 102 13.04 -1.15 2.73
N LYS A 103 13.23 -1.12 1.40
CA LYS A 103 12.31 -0.42 0.51
C LYS A 103 11.05 -1.27 0.32
N ARG A 104 9.90 -0.62 0.48
CA ARG A 104 8.59 -1.25 0.28
C ARG A 104 7.81 -0.51 -0.80
N SER A 105 6.97 -1.25 -1.50
CA SER A 105 5.96 -0.71 -2.41
C SER A 105 4.60 -1.29 -2.05
N ILE A 106 3.55 -0.50 -2.23
CA ILE A 106 2.20 -1.01 -2.38
C ILE A 106 2.11 -1.92 -3.62
N ILE A 107 1.15 -2.84 -3.61
CA ILE A 107 0.80 -3.64 -4.79
C ILE A 107 -0.38 -2.96 -5.50
N VAL A 108 -0.14 -2.45 -6.71
CA VAL A 108 -1.20 -1.92 -7.57
C VAL A 108 -1.83 -3.09 -8.31
N ILE A 109 -3.14 -3.27 -8.15
CA ILE A 109 -3.92 -4.29 -8.87
C ILE A 109 -4.43 -3.68 -10.19
N PRO A 110 -3.96 -4.16 -11.35
CA PRO A 110 -4.45 -3.72 -12.65
C PRO A 110 -5.94 -4.00 -12.81
N GLU A 111 -6.61 -3.20 -13.64
CA GLU A 111 -8.06 -3.25 -13.82
C GLU A 111 -8.58 -4.65 -14.17
N GLN A 112 -7.90 -5.33 -15.09
CA GLN A 112 -8.26 -6.66 -15.55
C GLN A 112 -8.22 -7.73 -14.45
N TYR A 113 -7.42 -7.53 -13.39
CA TYR A 113 -7.25 -8.49 -12.30
C TYR A 113 -8.03 -8.12 -11.02
N ARG A 114 -8.78 -7.00 -11.03
CA ARG A 114 -9.51 -6.54 -9.83
C ARG A 114 -10.50 -7.58 -9.31
N LYS A 115 -11.26 -8.20 -10.21
CA LYS A 115 -12.24 -9.24 -9.83
C LYS A 115 -11.51 -10.48 -9.32
N ASP A 116 -10.47 -10.90 -10.03
CA ASP A 116 -9.70 -12.08 -9.69
C ASP A 116 -9.09 -11.95 -8.30
N TRP A 117 -8.49 -10.78 -7.98
CA TRP A 117 -7.99 -10.45 -6.65
C TRP A 117 -9.05 -10.58 -5.55
N LEU A 118 -10.25 -10.05 -5.77
CA LEU A 118 -11.35 -10.09 -4.80
C LEU A 118 -11.89 -11.51 -4.56
N THR A 119 -11.63 -12.44 -5.48
CA THR A 119 -12.09 -13.83 -5.40
C THR A 119 -10.95 -14.84 -5.23
N ALA A 120 -9.70 -14.38 -5.17
CA ALA A 120 -8.54 -15.22 -5.03
C ALA A 120 -8.57 -15.95 -3.68
N ASP A 121 -7.99 -17.15 -3.66
CA ASP A 121 -7.63 -17.78 -2.42
C ASP A 121 -6.23 -17.35 -1.96
N HIS A 122 -6.00 -17.33 -0.65
CA HIS A 122 -4.75 -16.92 -0.04
C HIS A 122 -3.54 -17.74 -0.47
N GLU A 123 -3.72 -19.01 -0.89
CA GLU A 123 -2.66 -19.82 -1.47
C GLU A 123 -2.18 -19.26 -2.83
N HIS A 124 -3.08 -18.64 -3.60
CA HIS A 124 -2.84 -18.12 -4.95
C HIS A 124 -2.69 -16.60 -5.01
N ALA A 125 -2.88 -15.90 -3.89
CA ALA A 125 -2.80 -14.44 -3.81
C ALA A 125 -1.45 -13.87 -4.28
N HIS A 126 -0.37 -14.67 -4.17
CA HIS A 126 0.97 -14.29 -4.60
C HIS A 126 1.09 -14.04 -6.11
N GLU A 127 0.19 -14.60 -6.93
CA GLU A 127 0.12 -14.37 -8.37
C GLU A 127 -0.20 -12.91 -8.72
N TYR A 128 -0.79 -12.17 -7.76
CA TYR A 128 -1.17 -10.77 -7.91
C TYR A 128 -0.19 -9.79 -7.26
N PHE A 129 0.96 -10.26 -6.76
CA PHE A 129 1.98 -9.43 -6.12
C PHE A 129 2.83 -8.69 -7.15
N PHE A 130 2.17 -7.83 -7.93
CA PHE A 130 2.80 -7.06 -8.99
C PHE A 130 3.69 -5.94 -8.43
N GLN A 131 4.86 -5.77 -9.05
CA GLN A 131 5.61 -4.53 -8.93
C GLN A 131 4.84 -3.38 -9.56
N MET A 132 5.04 -2.17 -9.04
CA MET A 132 4.33 -0.99 -9.54
C MET A 132 4.75 -0.71 -11.00
N PRO A 133 3.82 -0.59 -11.96
CA PRO A 133 4.18 -0.39 -13.36
C PRO A 133 4.78 0.98 -13.63
N ASP A 134 5.40 1.17 -14.81
CA ASP A 134 5.93 2.46 -15.28
C ASP A 134 4.82 3.41 -15.78
N GLU A 135 3.81 3.61 -14.95
CA GLU A 135 2.64 4.47 -15.21
C GLU A 135 2.53 5.59 -14.18
N PHE A 136 3.49 5.67 -13.24
CA PHE A 136 3.47 6.60 -12.11
C PHE A 136 4.51 7.71 -12.27
N VAL A 137 4.20 8.87 -11.71
CA VAL A 137 5.08 10.04 -11.62
C VAL A 137 5.18 10.50 -10.18
N THR A 138 6.22 11.28 -9.89
CA THR A 138 6.43 11.84 -8.57
C THR A 138 6.89 13.29 -8.62
N PHE A 139 6.50 14.07 -7.61
CA PHE A 139 6.88 15.46 -7.41
C PHE A 139 6.85 15.78 -5.90
N PRO A 140 7.60 16.78 -5.41
CA PRO A 140 7.55 17.21 -4.02
C PRO A 140 6.11 17.56 -3.59
N ARG A 141 5.69 17.05 -2.43
CA ARG A 141 4.31 17.22 -1.94
C ARG A 141 3.91 18.69 -1.75
N ASP A 142 4.86 19.53 -1.34
CA ASP A 142 4.59 20.96 -1.11
C ASP A 142 4.47 21.80 -2.40
N GLU A 143 4.83 21.27 -3.58
CA GLU A 143 4.62 21.96 -4.86
C GLU A 143 3.11 22.02 -5.23
N GLN A 144 2.29 21.08 -4.76
CA GLN A 144 0.83 21.18 -4.93
C GLN A 144 0.21 22.38 -4.21
N LYS A 145 0.77 22.80 -3.06
CA LYS A 145 0.22 23.93 -2.28
C LYS A 145 0.37 25.28 -2.99
N GLN A 146 1.32 25.40 -3.91
CA GLN A 146 1.53 26.64 -4.66
C GLN A 146 0.57 26.80 -5.84
N ASN A 147 -0.07 25.70 -6.30
CA ASN A 147 -1.01 25.72 -7.42
C ASN A 147 -2.48 25.80 -7.01
N VAL A 148 -2.77 25.91 -5.71
CA VAL A 148 -4.12 26.14 -5.16
C VAL A 148 -4.18 27.53 -4.52
N LEU A 149 -3.89 28.55 -5.33
CA LEU A 149 -4.23 29.95 -5.04
C LEU A 149 -5.09 30.44 -6.21
N PHE A 150 -6.40 30.24 -6.08
CA PHE A 150 -7.43 30.98 -6.79
C PHE A 150 -8.39 31.54 -5.74
#